data_AF-A0A843H9R0-F1
#
_entry.id   AF-A0A843H9R0-F1
#
_cell.length_a   1.000
_cell.length_b   1.000
_cell.length_c   1.000
_cell.angle_alpha   90.00
_cell.angle_beta   90.00
_cell.angle_gamma   90.00
#
_symmetry.space_group_name_H-M   'P 1'
#
loop_
_entity.id
_entity.type
_entity.pdbx_description
1 polymer ?
#
loop_
_entity_poly.entity_id
_entity_poly.type
_entity_poly.pdbx_seq_one_letter_code
_entity_poly.pdbx_strand_id
1 'polypeptide(L)'
;MAELNHVIELEVGDWSKDGHNQSDTFLFKSNYSGEEIDKGFERLKKEKQIDFKKVCHDYEDSEIKDDVLVKLIKLGVLTQEEVDEAEEEYDGRYCVESALDLAALALDTLHAFEPAFEWEEFVIPNKEYCYAIQGIGYGCYF
;
A
#
# COMPACT_ATOMS: atom_id res chain seq x y z
N MET A 1 8.23 -7.46 -19.26
CA MET A 1 7.26 -7.22 -18.19
C MET A 1 6.70 -8.55 -17.76
N ALA A 2 6.64 -8.82 -16.46
CA ALA A 2 6.01 -10.02 -15.94
C ALA A 2 4.50 -9.99 -16.19
N GLU A 3 3.88 -11.16 -16.30
CA GLU A 3 2.43 -11.26 -16.43
C GLU A 3 1.78 -11.10 -15.04
N LEU A 4 0.82 -10.17 -14.92
CA LEU A 4 0.16 -9.85 -13.65
C LEU A 4 -1.12 -10.68 -13.49
N ASN A 5 -0.95 -11.90 -12.98
CA ASN A 5 -1.99 -12.94 -12.97
C ASN A 5 -2.78 -13.04 -11.66
N HIS A 6 -2.39 -12.27 -10.64
CA HIS A 6 -3.06 -12.25 -9.34
C HIS A 6 -3.80 -10.94 -9.16
N VAL A 7 -5.01 -10.99 -8.60
CA VAL A 7 -5.72 -9.83 -8.06
C VAL A 7 -5.63 -9.94 -6.55
N ILE A 8 -5.07 -8.92 -5.91
CA ILE A 8 -4.78 -8.88 -4.48
C ILE A 8 -5.58 -7.76 -3.85
N GLU A 9 -6.11 -8.05 -2.66
CA GLU A 9 -6.80 -7.10 -1.80
C GLU A 9 -5.82 -6.65 -0.71
N LEU A 10 -5.58 -5.35 -0.61
CA LEU A 10 -4.76 -4.73 0.43
C LEU A 10 -5.64 -3.83 1.28
N GLU A 11 -5.66 -4.10 2.58
CA GLU A 11 -6.35 -3.30 3.56
C GLU A 11 -5.36 -2.33 4.24
N VAL A 12 -5.68 -1.04 4.24
CA VAL A 12 -4.87 0.03 4.84
C VAL A 12 -5.72 0.81 5.83
N GLY A 13 -5.20 1.09 7.03
CA GLY A 13 -5.88 1.87 8.05
C GLY A 13 -5.81 1.27 9.45
N ASP A 14 -6.67 1.76 10.34
CA ASP A 14 -6.68 1.41 11.76
C ASP A 14 -7.44 0.09 12.00
N TRP A 15 -6.67 -0.97 12.26
CA TRP A 15 -7.17 -2.31 12.63
C TRP A 15 -7.55 -2.44 14.11
N SER A 16 -7.37 -1.39 14.91
CA SER A 16 -7.61 -1.44 16.34
C SER A 16 -9.11 -1.57 16.62
N LYS A 17 -9.45 -2.46 17.55
CA LYS A 17 -10.84 -2.77 17.94
C LYS A 17 -11.42 -1.76 18.93
N ASP A 18 -10.75 -0.63 19.16
CA ASP A 18 -11.08 0.28 20.25
C ASP A 18 -12.08 1.38 19.88
N GLY A 19 -12.47 1.51 18.60
CA GLY A 19 -13.72 2.19 18.27
C GLY A 19 -13.89 2.81 16.89
N HIS A 20 -12.86 2.84 16.03
CA HIS A 20 -12.97 3.59 14.77
C HIS A 20 -13.17 2.72 13.52
N ASN A 21 -12.60 1.51 13.41
CA ASN A 21 -12.81 0.57 12.27
C ASN A 21 -12.78 1.27 10.89
N GLN A 22 -11.85 2.21 10.70
CA GLN A 22 -11.69 2.92 9.44
C GLN A 22 -10.49 2.30 8.73
N SER A 23 -10.79 1.34 7.85
CA SER A 23 -9.85 0.82 6.88
C SER A 23 -10.40 0.99 5.47
N ASP A 24 -9.51 1.29 4.55
CA ASP A 24 -9.79 1.30 3.12
C ASP A 24 -9.20 0.04 2.50
N THR A 25 -9.93 -0.49 1.53
CA THR A 25 -9.55 -1.70 0.80
C THR A 25 -9.23 -1.34 -0.64
N PHE A 26 -8.03 -1.71 -1.08
CA PHE A 26 -7.55 -1.46 -2.42
C PHE A 26 -7.35 -2.78 -3.16
N LEU A 27 -7.70 -2.79 -4.45
CA LEU A 27 -7.41 -3.90 -5.34
C LEU A 27 -6.25 -3.52 -6.25
N PHE A 28 -5.32 -4.43 -6.42
CA PHE A 28 -4.23 -4.29 -7.37
C PHE A 28 -3.94 -5.63 -8.01
N LYS A 29 -3.30 -5.58 -9.17
CA LYS A 29 -2.78 -6.80 -9.80
C LYS A 29 -1.30 -6.95 -9.54
N SER A 30 -0.86 -8.20 -9.44
CA SER A 30 0.54 -8.52 -9.27
C SER A 30 0.93 -9.81 -9.99
N ASN A 31 2.21 -9.94 -10.30
CA ASN A 31 2.81 -11.22 -10.67
C ASN A 31 3.08 -12.13 -9.47
N TYR A 32 2.99 -11.62 -8.24
CA TYR A 32 3.14 -12.39 -7.00
C TYR A 32 1.77 -12.72 -6.41
N SER A 33 1.66 -13.89 -5.79
CA SER A 33 0.52 -14.23 -4.94
C SER A 33 0.56 -13.45 -3.62
N GLY A 34 -0.57 -13.42 -2.90
CA GLY A 34 -0.64 -12.77 -1.58
C GLY A 34 0.36 -13.34 -0.58
N GLU A 35 0.61 -14.66 -0.61
CA GLU A 35 1.60 -15.30 0.27
C GLU A 35 3.04 -14.86 -0.05
N GLU A 36 3.36 -14.65 -1.33
CA GLU A 36 4.66 -14.14 -1.76
C GLU A 36 4.85 -12.68 -1.36
N ILE A 37 3.81 -11.86 -1.48
CA ILE A 37 3.80 -10.46 -1.04
C ILE A 37 4.00 -10.36 0.47
N ASP A 38 3.27 -11.16 1.25
CA ASP A 38 3.44 -11.22 2.71
C ASP A 38 4.87 -11.60 3.11
N LYS A 39 5.46 -12.61 2.44
CA LYS A 39 6.86 -12.98 2.64
C LYS A 39 7.81 -11.86 2.25
N GLY A 40 7.51 -11.13 1.18
CA GLY A 40 8.24 -9.94 0.74
C GLY A 40 8.26 -8.87 1.82
N PHE A 41 7.11 -8.50 2.38
CA PHE A 41 7.01 -7.54 3.47
C PHE A 41 7.71 -8.01 4.75
N GLU A 42 7.62 -9.28 5.11
CA GLU A 42 8.36 -9.83 6.25
C GLU A 42 9.88 -9.77 6.05
N ARG A 43 10.37 -9.96 4.82
CA ARG A 43 11.79 -9.77 4.48
C ARG A 43 12.19 -8.31 4.51
N LEU A 44 11.39 -7.41 3.93
CA LEU A 44 11.61 -5.97 3.97
C LEU A 44 11.75 -5.49 5.42
N LYS A 45 10.86 -5.95 6.31
CA LYS A 45 10.94 -5.69 7.75
C LYS A 45 12.24 -6.19 8.38
N LYS A 46 12.66 -7.42 8.08
CA LYS A 46 13.87 -8.02 8.67
C LYS A 46 15.16 -7.40 8.14
N GLU A 47 15.23 -7.12 6.85
CA GLU A 47 16.45 -6.72 6.15
C GLU A 47 16.62 -5.20 6.06
N LYS A 48 15.51 -4.46 5.89
CA LYS A 48 15.50 -3.00 5.74
C LYS A 48 14.93 -2.28 6.96
N GLN A 49 14.34 -3.00 7.92
CA GLN A 49 13.74 -2.41 9.12
C GLN A 49 12.62 -1.41 8.78
N ILE A 50 11.84 -1.72 7.73
CA ILE A 50 10.62 -1.00 7.34
C ILE A 50 9.45 -1.94 7.61
N ASP A 51 8.54 -1.55 8.51
CA ASP A 51 7.37 -2.33 8.90
C ASP A 51 6.11 -1.52 8.62
N PHE A 52 5.51 -1.69 7.44
CA PHE A 52 4.31 -0.96 7.03
C PHE A 52 3.08 -1.24 7.91
N LYS A 53 3.11 -2.27 8.77
CA LYS A 53 2.08 -2.46 9.80
C LYS A 53 2.18 -1.47 10.97
N LYS A 54 3.25 -0.67 11.01
CA LYS A 54 3.52 0.34 12.05
C LYS A 54 3.69 1.76 11.49
N VAL A 55 3.71 1.92 10.17
CA VAL A 55 3.75 3.22 9.52
C VAL A 55 2.31 3.71 9.43
N CYS A 56 2.03 4.94 9.86
CA CYS A 56 0.68 5.52 9.82
C CYS A 56 -0.37 4.61 10.50
N HIS A 57 -0.01 4.05 11.67
CA HIS A 57 -0.81 3.02 12.34
C HIS A 57 -1.97 3.60 13.14
N ASP A 58 -1.77 4.78 13.72
CA ASP A 58 -2.74 5.39 14.63
C ASP A 58 -3.82 6.15 13.83
N TYR A 59 -4.99 6.34 14.44
CA TYR A 59 -6.08 7.12 13.83
C TYR A 59 -5.62 8.56 13.51
N GLU A 60 -5.89 9.01 12.28
CA GLU A 60 -5.43 10.30 11.71
C GLU A 60 -3.90 10.47 11.63
N ASP A 61 -3.13 9.39 11.82
CA ASP A 61 -1.69 9.40 11.58
C ASP A 61 -1.42 9.24 10.08
N SER A 62 -1.01 10.34 9.44
CA SER A 62 -0.54 10.35 8.07
C SER A 62 0.96 10.61 7.96
N GLU A 63 1.67 10.74 9.09
CA GLU A 63 3.06 11.16 9.11
C GLU A 63 4.02 9.97 9.00
N ILE A 64 4.90 10.00 8.00
CA ILE A 64 6.01 9.06 7.91
C ILE A 64 7.20 9.61 8.69
N LYS A 65 7.64 8.88 9.72
CA LYS A 65 8.78 9.29 10.56
C LYS A 65 10.10 9.30 9.80
N ASP A 66 11.00 10.22 10.17
CA ASP A 66 12.32 10.44 9.55
C ASP A 66 13.14 9.15 9.38
N ASP A 67 13.08 8.25 10.36
CA ASP A 67 13.86 7.00 10.31
C ASP A 67 13.38 6.08 9.18
N VAL A 68 12.10 6.15 8.82
CA VAL A 68 11.51 5.44 7.68
C VAL A 68 11.83 6.19 6.39
N LEU A 69 11.68 7.52 6.34
CA LEU A 69 12.03 8.35 5.17
C LEU A 69 13.47 8.12 4.69
N VAL A 70 14.43 8.12 5.61
CA VAL A 70 15.84 7.83 5.30
C VAL A 70 16.02 6.44 4.67
N LYS A 71 15.21 5.45 5.05
CA LYS A 71 15.28 4.10 4.46
C LYS A 71 14.63 4.07 3.08
N LEU A 72 13.51 4.77 2.88
CA LEU A 72 12.84 4.91 1.59
C LEU A 72 13.72 5.61 0.55
N ILE A 73 14.40 6.69 0.94
CA ILE A 73 15.37 7.39 0.10
C ILE A 73 16.54 6.47 -0.28
N LYS A 74 17.08 5.71 0.68
CA LYS A 74 18.16 4.75 0.42
C LYS A 74 17.76 3.60 -0.52
N LEU A 75 16.48 3.25 -0.54
CA LEU A 75 15.93 2.26 -1.47
C LEU A 75 15.64 2.86 -2.85
N GLY A 76 15.68 4.19 -2.99
CA GLY A 76 15.34 4.89 -4.23
C GLY A 76 13.84 4.96 -4.50
N VAL A 77 13.01 4.77 -3.46
CA VAL A 77 11.55 4.89 -3.55
C VAL A 77 11.13 6.37 -3.52
N LEU A 78 11.82 7.16 -2.70
CA LEU A 78 11.66 8.61 -2.61
C LEU A 78 13.00 9.29 -2.89
N THR A 79 12.95 10.54 -3.31
CA THR A 79 14.10 11.43 -3.39
C THR A 79 14.13 12.37 -2.18
N GLN A 80 15.30 12.95 -1.89
CA GLN A 80 15.40 13.97 -0.84
C GLN A 80 14.57 15.22 -1.20
N GLU A 81 14.52 15.57 -2.50
CA GLU A 81 13.75 16.72 -2.99
C GLU A 81 12.25 16.56 -2.72
N GLU A 82 11.67 15.39 -3.02
CA GLU A 82 10.25 15.10 -2.70
C GLU A 82 9.96 15.18 -1.20
N VAL A 83 10.91 14.78 -0.35
CA VAL A 83 10.76 14.87 1.11
C VAL A 83 10.83 16.33 1.57
N ASP A 84 11.82 17.08 1.10
CA ASP A 84 12.01 18.49 1.46
C ASP A 84 10.79 19.33 1.02
N GLU A 85 10.26 19.09 -0.19
CA GLU A 85 9.06 19.76 -0.71
C GLU A 85 7.82 19.48 0.15
N ALA A 86 7.60 18.22 0.54
CA ALA A 86 6.49 17.86 1.41
C ALA A 86 6.64 18.46 2.82
N GLU A 87 7.86 18.46 3.38
CA GLU A 87 8.13 19.05 4.69
C GLU A 87 7.90 20.57 4.71
N GLU A 88 8.19 21.28 3.62
CA GLU A 88 7.87 22.71 3.48
C GLU A 88 6.35 22.96 3.51
N GLU A 89 5.55 22.05 2.96
CA GLU A 89 4.09 22.14 2.97
C GLU A 89 3.49 21.81 4.36
N TYR A 90 4.08 20.85 5.08
CA TYR A 90 3.48 20.25 6.29
C TYR A 90 4.22 20.56 7.62
N ASP A 91 4.86 21.72 7.72
CA ASP A 91 5.55 22.20 8.94
C ASP A 91 6.65 21.24 9.41
N GLY A 92 7.51 20.83 8.48
CA GLY A 92 8.65 19.95 8.73
C GLY A 92 8.29 18.46 8.84
N ARG A 93 7.18 18.03 8.23
CA ARG A 93 6.71 16.64 8.27
C ARG A 93 6.44 16.10 6.88
N TYR A 94 6.72 14.83 6.64
CA TYR A 94 6.25 14.14 5.45
C TYR A 94 4.91 13.45 5.74
N CYS A 95 3.84 13.90 5.10
CA CYS A 95 2.51 13.32 5.26
C CYS A 95 2.02 12.68 3.96
N VAL A 96 1.52 11.44 4.03
CA VAL A 96 0.78 10.84 2.91
C VAL A 96 -0.61 11.47 2.81
N GLU A 97 -1.08 11.74 1.58
CA GLU A 97 -2.35 12.44 1.38
C GLU A 97 -3.57 11.52 1.55
N SER A 98 -3.39 10.21 1.31
CA SER A 98 -4.48 9.23 1.40
C SER A 98 -3.98 7.82 1.76
N ALA A 99 -4.93 6.95 2.13
CA ALA A 99 -4.66 5.52 2.32
C ALA A 99 -4.21 4.82 1.02
N LEU A 100 -4.61 5.35 -0.14
CA LEU A 100 -4.16 4.86 -1.45
C LEU A 100 -2.68 5.20 -1.67
N ASP A 101 -2.24 6.40 -1.29
CA ASP A 101 -0.83 6.80 -1.42
C ASP A 101 0.06 5.95 -0.49
N LEU A 102 -0.42 5.64 0.72
CA LEU A 102 0.28 4.71 1.61
C LEU A 102 0.34 3.29 1.04
N ALA A 103 -0.74 2.81 0.43
CA ALA A 103 -0.78 1.52 -0.25
C ALA A 103 0.25 1.47 -1.39
N ALA A 104 0.24 2.48 -2.26
CA ALA A 104 1.17 2.59 -3.39
C ALA A 104 2.62 2.64 -2.90
N LEU A 105 2.92 3.49 -1.92
CA LEU A 105 4.25 3.60 -1.33
C LEU A 105 4.73 2.26 -0.76
N ALA A 106 3.86 1.48 -0.11
CA ALA A 106 4.21 0.16 0.40
C ALA A 106 4.57 -0.83 -0.72
N LEU A 107 3.78 -0.86 -1.80
CA LEU A 107 4.02 -1.73 -2.95
C LEU A 107 5.25 -1.30 -3.76
N ASP A 108 5.48 0.00 -3.94
CA ASP A 108 6.68 0.53 -4.59
C ASP A 108 7.94 0.27 -3.77
N THR A 109 7.83 0.31 -2.44
CA THR A 109 8.94 -0.09 -1.56
C THR A 109 9.25 -1.57 -1.70
N LEU A 110 8.23 -2.42 -1.83
CA LEU A 110 8.44 -3.84 -2.09
C LEU A 110 9.07 -4.07 -3.47
N HIS A 111 8.65 -3.35 -4.50
CA HIS A 111 9.25 -3.40 -5.84
C HIS A 111 10.72 -2.96 -5.82
N ALA A 112 11.04 -1.84 -5.17
CA ALA A 112 12.42 -1.36 -5.05
C ALA A 112 13.32 -2.34 -4.29
N PHE A 113 12.77 -3.05 -3.29
CA PHE A 113 13.49 -4.07 -2.54
C PHE A 113 13.63 -5.40 -3.31
N GLU A 114 12.60 -5.80 -4.04
CA GLU A 114 12.51 -7.03 -4.82
C GLU A 114 12.06 -6.70 -6.25
N PRO A 115 12.98 -6.31 -7.15
CA PRO A 115 12.62 -5.81 -8.49
C PRO A 115 11.96 -6.84 -9.42
N ALA A 116 11.83 -8.09 -8.96
CA ALA A 116 11.07 -9.12 -9.65
C ALA A 116 9.57 -9.08 -9.30
N PHE A 117 9.19 -8.44 -8.19
CA PHE A 117 7.81 -8.12 -7.86
C PHE A 117 7.35 -6.97 -8.75
N GLU A 118 6.22 -7.13 -9.43
CA GLU A 118 5.62 -6.12 -10.30
C GLU A 118 4.16 -5.97 -9.90
N TRP A 119 3.65 -4.75 -9.96
CA TRP A 119 2.26 -4.46 -9.62
C TRP A 119 1.67 -3.38 -10.53
N GLU A 120 0.36 -3.42 -10.73
CA GLU A 120 -0.39 -2.33 -11.35
C GLU A 120 -1.66 -2.07 -10.53
N GLU A 121 -2.03 -0.80 -10.38
CA GLU A 121 -3.28 -0.43 -9.73
C GLU A 121 -4.46 -1.04 -10.50
N PHE A 122 -5.40 -1.65 -9.77
CA PHE A 122 -6.61 -2.21 -10.35
C PHE A 122 -7.83 -1.57 -9.70
N VAL A 123 -8.30 -0.47 -10.28
CA VAL A 123 -9.54 0.17 -9.83
C VAL A 123 -10.74 -0.72 -10.17
N ILE A 124 -11.29 -1.44 -9.20
CA ILE A 124 -12.75 -1.69 -9.21
C ILE A 124 -13.37 -0.52 -8.46
N PRO A 125 -14.19 0.32 -9.12
CA PRO A 125 -14.69 1.52 -8.52
C PRO A 125 -15.56 1.17 -7.31
N ASN A 126 -15.62 2.10 -6.35
CA ASN A 126 -16.66 2.26 -5.34
C ASN A 126 -17.90 1.41 -5.64
N LYS A 127 -18.42 0.65 -4.67
CA LYS A 127 -19.64 -0.19 -4.83
C LYS A 127 -20.83 0.54 -5.50
N GLU A 128 -20.83 1.87 -5.51
CA GLU A 128 -21.80 2.73 -6.21
C GLU A 128 -21.71 2.73 -7.75
N TYR A 129 -20.58 2.35 -8.37
CA TYR A 129 -20.38 2.41 -9.83
C TYR A 129 -20.18 1.06 -10.51
N CYS A 130 -20.36 -0.05 -9.79
CA CYS A 130 -20.48 -1.35 -10.43
C CYS A 130 -21.85 -1.47 -11.10
N TYR A 131 -21.92 -1.25 -12.41
CA TYR A 131 -23.11 -1.58 -13.19
C TYR A 131 -23.27 -3.11 -13.20
N ALA A 132 -24.17 -3.62 -12.36
CA ALA A 132 -24.53 -5.02 -12.36
C ALA A 132 -25.20 -5.36 -13.70
N ILE A 133 -24.50 -6.09 -14.57
CA ILE A 133 -25.14 -6.72 -15.73
C ILE A 133 -26.02 -7.85 -15.18
N GLN A 134 -27.32 -7.59 -15.05
CA GLN A 134 -28.29 -8.64 -14.79
C GLN A 134 -28.27 -9.62 -15.97
N GLY A 135 -27.95 -10.90 -15.70
CA GLY A 135 -28.10 -11.98 -16.68
C GLY A 135 -26.86 -12.82 -16.94
N ILE A 136 -25.70 -12.55 -16.33
CA ILE A 136 -24.57 -13.50 -16.36
C ILE A 136 -24.58 -14.29 -15.06
N GLY A 137 -25.24 -15.45 -15.09
CA GLY A 137 -25.17 -16.42 -14.01
C GLY A 137 -23.83 -17.16 -14.04
N TYR A 138 -23.06 -17.05 -12.97
CA TYR A 138 -22.18 -18.15 -12.56
C TYR A 138 -22.66 -18.59 -11.18
N GLY A 139 -23.34 -19.73 -11.16
CA GLY A 139 -23.83 -20.31 -9.92
C GLY A 139 -22.66 -20.76 -9.06
N CYS A 140 -22.40 -20.02 -7.98
CA CYS A 140 -21.65 -20.51 -6.83
C CYS A 140 -22.43 -20.18 -5.56
N TYR A 141 -23.24 -21.15 -5.12
CA TYR A 141 -23.40 -21.48 -3.69
C TYR A 141 -22.06 -22.11 -3.24
N PHE A 142 -21.53 -21.91 -2.03
CA PHE A 142 -22.15 -21.92 -0.69
C PHE A 142 -21.56 -20.85 0.23
#